data_AF-A0AAV6U4X9-F1
#
_entry.id   AF-A0AAV6U4X9-F1
#
_cell.length_a   1.000
_cell.length_b   1.000
_cell.length_c   1.000
_cell.angle_alpha   90.00
_cell.angle_beta   90.00
_cell.angle_gamma   90.00
#
_symmetry.space_group_name_H-M   'P 1'
#
loop_
_entity.id
_entity.type
_entity.pdbx_description
1 polymer ?
#
loop_
_entity_poly.entity_id
_entity_poly.type
_entity_poly.pdbx_seq_one_letter_code
_entity_poly.pdbx_strand_id
1 'polypeptide(L)'
;MLIKRKNFKFGNDDNGFISLKNQSFATQANVSEDHKAYQGVVGLEVHAQINTKSKLFSRSAATFGLPTNSKVSYFDAALPGTLPVLNKQCVEAGILTALACNCTVNKTSTFDRKHYFYPDLPAGYQITQQFRPLASAGHIHFIVHGRENSDDRPYKCSSQLKQLQLEQDSGRSFHVSEKKSLVDLNRAGY
;
A
#
# COMPACT_ATOMS: atom_id res chain seq x y z
N MET A 1 -11.96 5.63 -8.13
CA MET A 1 -13.43 5.75 -8.04
C MET A 1 -13.74 7.08 -7.37
N LEU A 2 -14.43 8.01 -8.06
CA LEU A 2 -14.73 9.35 -7.55
C LEU A 2 -16.22 9.44 -7.19
N ILE A 3 -16.57 9.73 -5.93
CA ILE A 3 -17.97 9.95 -5.52
C ILE A 3 -18.10 11.38 -4.99
N LYS A 4 -18.99 12.17 -5.61
CA LYS A 4 -19.32 13.55 -5.24
C LYS A 4 -20.08 13.61 -3.91
N ARG A 5 -19.75 14.60 -3.07
CA ARG A 5 -20.49 14.99 -1.85
C ARG A 5 -21.89 15.49 -2.20
N LYS A 6 -22.91 15.01 -1.47
CA LYS A 6 -24.20 15.71 -1.29
C LYS A 6 -24.34 16.07 0.19
N ASN A 7 -24.77 17.31 0.43
CA ASN A 7 -24.88 17.95 1.74
C ASN A 7 -25.94 17.27 2.63
N PHE A 8 -25.62 17.09 3.92
CA PHE A 8 -26.56 16.68 4.96
C PHE A 8 -27.28 17.90 5.55
N LYS A 9 -28.60 17.78 5.78
CA LYS A 9 -29.34 18.62 6.74
C LYS A 9 -29.61 17.76 7.98
N PHE A 10 -29.32 18.31 9.16
CA PHE A 10 -29.64 17.69 10.44
C PHE A 10 -30.98 18.24 10.94
N GLY A 11 -31.90 17.33 11.30
CA GLY A 11 -33.07 17.64 12.11
C GLY A 11 -32.83 17.17 13.55
N ASN A 12 -33.22 17.99 14.53
CA ASN A 12 -33.22 17.63 15.94
C ASN A 12 -34.51 16.90 16.29
N ASP A 13 -34.40 15.82 17.07
CA ASP A 13 -35.53 15.22 17.79
C ASP A 13 -35.29 15.35 19.31
N ASP A 14 -36.33 15.80 20.02
CA ASP A 14 -36.35 16.36 21.37
C ASP A 14 -36.25 15.35 22.53
N ASN A 15 -35.31 14.39 22.50
CA ASN A 15 -35.02 13.56 23.68
C ASN A 15 -33.53 13.20 23.72
N GLY A 16 -32.77 13.89 24.57
CA GLY A 16 -31.30 13.89 24.65
C GLY A 16 -30.62 12.59 25.06
N PHE A 17 -30.76 11.52 24.27
CA PHE A 17 -29.90 10.33 24.32
C PHE A 17 -29.38 9.99 22.92
N ILE A 18 -28.06 10.11 22.72
CA ILE A 18 -27.37 9.72 21.48
C ILE A 18 -27.21 8.19 21.49
N SER A 19 -28.14 7.48 20.85
CA SER A 19 -27.94 6.08 20.47
C SER A 19 -27.14 6.03 19.17
N LEU A 20 -25.86 5.64 19.24
CA LEU A 20 -25.06 5.29 18.06
C LEU A 20 -25.61 4.01 17.46
N LYS A 21 -26.63 4.13 16.58
CA LYS A 21 -26.97 3.04 15.67
C LYS A 21 -25.77 2.83 14.74
N ASN A 22 -25.16 1.64 14.80
CA ASN A 22 -24.25 1.14 13.77
C ASN A 22 -25.00 1.10 12.43
N GLN A 23 -25.04 2.23 11.71
CA GLN A 23 -25.51 2.26 10.34
C GLN A 23 -24.37 1.80 9.45
N SER A 24 -24.52 0.62 8.87
CA SER A 24 -23.68 0.16 7.77
C SER A 24 -23.90 1.07 6.56
N PHE A 25 -22.85 1.74 6.11
CA PHE A 25 -22.86 2.62 4.93
C PHE A 25 -22.72 1.86 3.61
N ALA A 26 -23.04 0.56 3.61
CA ALA A 26 -23.10 -0.22 2.39
C ALA A 26 -24.36 0.18 1.62
N THR A 27 -24.21 0.43 0.31
CA THR A 27 -25.35 0.64 -0.59
C THR A 27 -26.29 -0.55 -0.47
N GLN A 28 -27.51 -0.34 0.05
CA GLN A 28 -28.55 -1.39 0.01
C GLN A 28 -28.88 -1.64 -1.45
N ALA A 29 -28.35 -2.73 -1.99
CA ALA A 29 -28.72 -3.19 -3.31
C ALA A 29 -30.13 -3.77 -3.21
N ASN A 30 -31.10 -3.17 -3.92
CA ASN A 30 -32.34 -3.87 -4.27
C ASN A 30 -31.95 -4.95 -5.27
N VAL A 31 -31.65 -6.15 -4.80
CA VAL A 31 -31.24 -7.27 -5.66
C VAL A 31 -32.46 -8.07 -6.05
N SER A 32 -32.80 -8.04 -7.34
CA SER A 32 -33.70 -9.03 -7.94
C SER A 32 -33.04 -10.41 -7.84
N GLU A 33 -33.78 -11.41 -7.37
CA GLU A 33 -33.33 -12.78 -7.13
C GLU A 33 -32.85 -13.48 -8.42
N ASP A 34 -31.61 -13.22 -8.82
CA ASP A 34 -30.83 -14.15 -9.64
C ASP A 34 -29.34 -14.01 -9.31
N HIS A 35 -28.99 -14.40 -8.07
CA HIS A 35 -27.62 -14.34 -7.55
C HIS A 35 -26.66 -15.36 -8.18
N LYS A 36 -27.10 -16.20 -9.13
CA LYS A 36 -26.28 -17.26 -9.74
C LYS A 36 -25.53 -16.85 -11.00
N ALA A 37 -25.77 -15.66 -11.55
CA ALA A 37 -25.19 -15.26 -12.83
C ALA A 37 -23.77 -14.65 -12.76
N TYR A 38 -23.24 -14.32 -11.57
CA TYR A 38 -21.96 -13.61 -11.43
C TYR A 38 -21.03 -14.25 -10.40
N GLN A 39 -19.74 -14.35 -10.77
CA GLN A 39 -18.66 -14.83 -9.91
C GLN A 39 -17.67 -13.69 -9.62
N GLY A 40 -17.46 -13.39 -8.33
CA GLY A 40 -16.48 -12.40 -7.90
C GLY A 40 -15.05 -12.94 -8.02
N VAL A 41 -14.18 -12.18 -8.70
CA VAL A 41 -12.74 -12.46 -8.79
C VAL A 41 -12.00 -11.28 -8.19
N VAL A 42 -11.20 -11.52 -7.15
CA VAL A 42 -10.51 -10.48 -6.37
C VAL A 42 -9.00 -10.71 -6.46
N GLY A 43 -8.27 -9.67 -6.86
CA GLY A 43 -6.82 -9.60 -6.76
C GLY A 43 -6.40 -8.56 -5.72
N LEU A 44 -5.34 -8.84 -4.97
CA LEU A 44 -4.78 -7.91 -3.99
C LEU A 44 -3.38 -7.48 -4.42
N GLU A 45 -3.10 -6.19 -4.27
CA GLU A 45 -1.76 -5.62 -4.33
C GLU A 45 -1.45 -5.09 -2.93
N VAL A 46 -0.42 -5.65 -2.30
CA VAL A 46 -0.07 -5.33 -0.90
C VAL A 46 1.32 -4.72 -0.88
N HIS A 47 1.41 -3.52 -0.31
CA HIS A 47 2.66 -2.82 -0.08
C HIS A 47 2.99 -2.94 1.40
N ALA A 48 4.15 -3.53 1.72
CA ALA A 48 4.60 -3.74 3.09
C ALA A 48 5.94 -3.04 3.29
N GLN A 49 6.00 -2.17 4.28
CA GLN A 49 7.20 -1.40 4.57
C GLN A 49 8.25 -2.25 5.30
N ILE A 50 9.47 -2.24 4.80
CA ILE A 50 10.56 -3.04 5.36
C ILE A 50 11.15 -2.32 6.58
N ASN A 51 11.18 -3.01 7.72
CA ASN A 51 11.74 -2.47 8.95
C ASN A 51 13.28 -2.50 8.92
N THR A 52 13.90 -1.44 8.39
CA THR A 52 15.36 -1.26 8.34
C THR A 52 15.77 0.07 8.93
N LYS A 53 17.07 0.26 9.18
CA LYS A 53 17.60 1.52 9.74
C LYS A 53 17.71 2.64 8.70
N SER A 54 17.95 2.29 7.44
CA SER A 54 18.13 3.21 6.33
C SER A 54 17.23 2.86 5.16
N LYS A 55 16.89 3.88 4.37
CA LYS A 55 16.06 3.77 3.16
C LYS A 55 16.60 2.78 2.10
N LEU A 56 15.76 2.39 1.14
CA LEU A 56 16.11 1.40 0.12
C LEU A 56 17.32 1.78 -0.75
N PHE A 57 17.47 3.07 -1.09
CA PHE A 57 18.52 3.55 -1.98
C PHE A 57 19.38 4.69 -1.42
N SER A 58 19.19 5.07 -0.16
CA SER A 58 19.95 6.14 0.50
C SER A 58 20.25 5.80 1.96
N ARG A 59 21.19 6.55 2.55
CA ARG A 59 21.63 6.35 3.94
C ARG A 59 20.77 7.11 4.95
N SER A 60 19.72 7.80 4.51
CA SER A 60 18.77 8.49 5.39
C SER A 60 18.08 7.50 6.31
N ALA A 61 17.76 7.94 7.53
CA ALA A 61 17.07 7.09 8.49
C ALA A 61 15.65 6.76 8.03
N ALA A 62 15.28 5.49 8.20
CA ALA A 62 13.94 4.96 7.96
C ALA A 62 13.16 4.90 9.29
N THR A 63 12.89 6.06 9.89
CA THR A 63 12.10 6.17 11.15
C THR A 63 10.88 7.08 10.99
N PHE A 64 9.77 6.70 11.64
CA PHE A 64 8.51 7.43 11.63
C PHE A 64 8.48 8.59 12.61
N GLY A 65 7.52 9.51 12.40
CA GLY A 65 7.17 10.56 13.38
C GLY A 65 8.23 11.66 13.52
N LEU A 66 9.08 11.83 12.51
CA LEU A 66 10.15 12.81 12.54
C LEU A 66 9.66 14.20 12.06
N PRO A 67 10.37 15.29 12.43
CA PRO A 67 10.08 16.61 11.89
C PRO A 67 10.10 16.60 10.37
N THR A 68 9.25 17.41 9.74
CA THR A 68 9.09 17.45 8.28
C THR A 68 10.43 17.70 7.56
N ASN A 69 10.68 16.94 6.50
CA ASN A 69 11.90 17.02 5.69
C ASN A 69 13.23 16.91 6.48
N SER A 70 13.24 16.25 7.64
CA SER A 70 14.44 16.14 8.49
C SER A 70 15.31 14.91 8.21
N LYS A 71 14.79 13.87 7.55
CA LYS A 71 15.53 12.67 7.11
C LYS A 71 15.45 12.50 5.60
N VAL A 72 16.01 13.47 4.92
CA VAL A 72 16.03 13.54 3.46
C VAL A 72 17.48 13.72 3.03
N SER A 73 17.99 12.77 2.25
CA SER A 73 19.29 12.89 1.60
C SER A 73 19.16 13.60 0.26
N TYR A 74 20.27 14.00 -0.35
CA TYR A 74 20.26 14.59 -1.68
C TYR A 74 19.61 13.68 -2.72
N PHE A 75 19.80 12.36 -2.60
CA PHE A 75 19.17 11.39 -3.48
C PHE A 75 17.65 11.33 -3.26
N ASP A 76 17.18 11.34 -2.00
CA ASP A 76 15.74 11.31 -1.68
C ASP A 76 15.00 12.54 -2.22
N ALA A 77 15.68 13.69 -2.27
CA ALA A 77 15.18 14.94 -2.85
C ALA A 77 15.46 15.08 -4.36
N ALA A 78 16.01 14.05 -5.00
CA ALA A 78 16.36 14.02 -6.42
C ALA A 78 17.26 15.18 -6.89
N LEU A 79 18.24 15.59 -6.07
CA LEU A 79 19.20 16.60 -6.50
C LEU A 79 20.02 16.10 -7.70
N PRO A 80 20.30 16.95 -8.70
CA PRO A 80 21.10 16.58 -9.86
C PRO A 80 22.46 15.98 -9.48
N GLY A 81 22.84 14.89 -10.15
CA GLY A 81 24.13 14.22 -9.95
C GLY A 81 24.15 13.16 -8.84
N THR A 82 23.05 12.95 -8.13
CA THR A 82 22.95 11.89 -7.11
C THR A 82 22.63 10.53 -7.73
N LEU A 83 23.11 9.44 -7.11
CA LEU A 83 22.96 8.07 -7.58
C LEU A 83 22.40 7.15 -6.48
N PRO A 84 21.57 6.15 -6.83
CA PRO A 84 21.02 5.20 -5.86
C PRO A 84 22.07 4.20 -5.36
N VAL A 85 22.04 3.88 -4.07
CA VAL A 85 22.85 2.81 -3.48
C VAL A 85 21.95 1.82 -2.74
N LEU A 86 21.82 0.62 -3.30
CA LEU A 86 20.91 -0.40 -2.79
C LEU A 86 21.24 -0.84 -1.35
N ASN A 87 20.23 -0.87 -0.49
CA ASN A 87 20.34 -1.35 0.86
C ASN A 87 20.30 -2.88 0.93
N LYS A 88 21.40 -3.49 1.39
CA LYS A 88 21.53 -4.94 1.57
C LYS A 88 20.46 -5.54 2.49
N GLN A 89 20.11 -4.84 3.58
CA GLN A 89 19.13 -5.34 4.55
C GLN A 89 17.73 -5.42 3.94
N CYS A 90 17.37 -4.50 3.04
CA CYS A 90 16.10 -4.57 2.32
C CYS A 90 16.04 -5.79 1.40
N VAL A 91 17.15 -6.13 0.73
CA VAL A 91 17.23 -7.34 -0.11
C VAL A 91 17.13 -8.61 0.73
N GLU A 92 17.87 -8.70 1.84
CA GLU A 92 17.82 -9.83 2.75
C GLU A 92 16.40 -10.04 3.30
N ALA A 93 15.74 -8.96 3.76
CA ALA A 93 14.37 -9.02 4.23
C ALA A 93 13.39 -9.47 3.12
N GLY A 94 13.53 -8.93 1.91
CA GLY A 94 12.71 -9.34 0.76
C GLY A 94 12.87 -10.83 0.41
N ILE A 95 14.10 -11.36 0.47
CA ILE A 95 14.37 -12.79 0.25
C ILE A 95 13.74 -13.64 1.35
N LEU A 96 13.86 -13.23 2.62
CA LEU A 96 13.23 -13.93 3.74
C LEU A 96 11.70 -13.96 3.59
N THR A 97 11.08 -12.84 3.20
CA THR A 97 9.65 -12.79 2.92
C THR A 97 9.27 -13.69 1.74
N ALA A 98 10.07 -13.70 0.67
CA ALA A 98 9.84 -14.58 -0.48
C ALA A 98 9.84 -16.06 -0.06
N LEU A 99 10.82 -16.48 0.73
CA LEU A 99 10.90 -17.85 1.25
C LEU A 99 9.70 -18.17 2.17
N ALA A 100 9.32 -17.24 3.06
CA ALA A 100 8.17 -17.40 3.95
C ALA A 100 6.84 -17.53 3.17
N CYS A 101 6.73 -16.87 2.02
CA CYS A 101 5.58 -16.96 1.13
C CYS A 101 5.72 -18.07 0.06
N ASN A 102 6.66 -19.00 0.23
CA ASN A 102 6.92 -20.11 -0.69
C ASN A 102 7.16 -19.68 -2.15
N CYS A 103 7.76 -18.51 -2.36
CA CYS A 103 8.08 -18.00 -3.68
C CYS A 103 9.37 -18.63 -4.21
N THR A 104 9.49 -18.68 -5.53
CA THR A 104 10.78 -18.94 -6.19
C THR A 104 11.58 -17.63 -6.25
N VAL A 105 12.72 -17.60 -5.56
CA VAL A 105 13.65 -16.46 -5.60
C VAL A 105 14.42 -16.47 -6.93
N ASN A 106 14.40 -15.34 -7.63
CA ASN A 106 15.08 -15.21 -8.92
C ASN A 106 16.59 -15.05 -8.72
N LYS A 107 17.40 -15.85 -9.44
CA LYS A 107 18.87 -15.73 -9.43
C LYS A 107 19.37 -14.37 -9.89
N THR A 108 18.58 -13.68 -10.70
CA THR A 108 18.87 -12.35 -11.22
C THR A 108 17.61 -11.52 -11.16
N SER A 109 17.72 -10.34 -10.54
CA SER A 109 16.66 -9.35 -10.45
C SER A 109 17.20 -7.99 -10.86
N THR A 110 16.37 -7.14 -11.46
CA THR A 110 16.74 -5.82 -11.95
C THR A 110 15.78 -4.76 -11.42
N PHE A 111 16.28 -3.55 -11.22
CA PHE A 111 15.47 -2.39 -10.91
C PHE A 111 15.16 -1.59 -12.17
N ASP A 112 13.91 -1.16 -12.27
CA ASP A 112 13.32 -0.46 -13.40
C ASP A 112 12.77 0.90 -12.93
N ARG A 113 12.62 1.85 -13.86
CA ARG A 113 12.05 3.17 -13.57
C ARG A 113 10.61 3.26 -14.04
N LYS A 114 9.68 3.38 -13.11
CA LYS A 114 8.25 3.64 -13.38
C LYS A 114 8.00 5.14 -13.36
N HIS A 115 7.85 5.75 -14.53
CA HIS A 115 7.77 7.20 -14.69
C HIS A 115 6.35 7.72 -14.49
N TYR A 116 6.18 8.71 -13.63
CA TYR A 116 4.94 9.50 -13.48
C TYR A 116 5.24 10.78 -12.69
N PHE A 117 4.49 11.83 -12.97
CA PHE A 117 4.67 13.12 -12.30
C PHE A 117 3.71 13.23 -11.11
N TYR A 118 4.29 13.39 -9.91
CA TYR A 118 3.53 13.71 -8.71
C TYR A 118 4.41 14.50 -7.73
N PRO A 119 3.87 15.48 -6.97
CA PRO A 119 4.70 16.35 -6.12
C PRO A 119 5.52 15.65 -5.04
N ASP A 120 5.06 14.50 -4.55
CA ASP A 120 5.78 13.70 -3.55
C ASP A 120 6.73 12.65 -4.14
N LEU A 121 6.91 12.64 -5.46
CA LEU A 121 7.88 11.83 -6.18
C LEU A 121 8.87 12.74 -6.94
N PRO A 122 9.91 13.26 -6.25
CA PRO A 122 10.74 14.34 -6.79
C PRO A 122 11.54 13.96 -8.04
N ALA A 123 11.87 12.68 -8.21
CA ALA A 123 12.63 12.21 -9.38
C ALA A 123 11.78 12.10 -10.67
N GLY A 124 10.44 12.17 -10.58
CA GLY A 124 9.54 11.89 -11.71
C GLY A 124 9.49 10.42 -12.13
N TYR A 125 10.12 9.54 -11.36
CA TYR A 125 10.01 8.09 -11.48
C TYR A 125 10.21 7.40 -10.14
N GLN A 126 9.55 6.26 -9.96
CA GLN A 126 9.74 5.34 -8.85
C GLN A 126 10.70 4.23 -9.29
N ILE A 127 11.72 3.92 -8.48
CA ILE A 127 12.55 2.73 -8.71
C ILE A 127 11.82 1.51 -8.15
N THR A 128 11.50 0.54 -9.02
CA THR A 128 10.71 -0.67 -8.73
C THR A 128 11.30 -1.88 -9.49
N GLN A 129 10.63 -3.04 -9.52
CA GLN A 129 11.08 -4.21 -10.30
C GLN A 129 9.90 -4.79 -11.10
N GLN A 130 9.75 -4.34 -12.34
CA GLN A 130 8.65 -4.77 -13.21
C GLN A 130 9.02 -6.02 -14.01
N PHE A 131 10.21 -6.04 -14.62
CA PHE A 131 10.55 -7.09 -15.59
C PHE A 131 11.22 -8.31 -14.95
N ARG A 132 12.07 -8.10 -13.94
CA ARG A 132 12.77 -9.17 -13.20
C ARG A 132 12.64 -8.94 -11.71
N PRO A 133 11.48 -9.29 -11.10
CA PRO A 133 11.25 -9.10 -9.68
C PRO A 133 12.18 -9.95 -8.81
N LEU A 134 12.24 -9.65 -7.52
CA LEU A 134 13.03 -10.42 -6.56
C LEU A 134 12.59 -11.89 -6.50
N ALA A 135 11.27 -12.13 -6.48
CA ALA A 135 10.71 -13.48 -6.45
C ALA A 135 9.35 -13.55 -7.14
N SER A 136 8.93 -14.77 -7.50
CA SER A 136 7.68 -15.03 -8.20
C SER A 136 7.08 -16.39 -7.84
N ALA A 137 5.81 -16.60 -8.21
CA ALA A 137 5.11 -17.88 -8.09
C ALA A 137 5.09 -18.44 -6.66
N GLY A 138 4.70 -17.62 -5.69
CA GLY A 138 4.45 -18.03 -4.32
C GLY A 138 3.01 -18.44 -4.07
N HIS A 139 2.73 -18.82 -2.83
CA HIS A 139 1.37 -19.11 -2.39
C HIS A 139 1.23 -18.91 -0.88
N ILE A 140 0.06 -18.40 -0.47
CA ILE A 140 -0.28 -18.16 0.94
C ILE A 140 -1.49 -19.00 1.29
N HIS A 141 -1.38 -19.75 2.39
CA HIS A 141 -2.49 -20.49 2.98
C HIS A 141 -3.12 -19.68 4.11
N PHE A 142 -4.44 -19.63 4.16
CA PHE A 142 -5.18 -18.92 5.20
C PHE A 142 -6.50 -19.63 5.52
N ILE A 143 -7.07 -19.29 6.67
CA ILE A 143 -8.36 -19.84 7.11
C ILE A 143 -9.42 -18.80 6.80
N VAL A 144 -10.49 -19.24 6.13
CA VAL A 144 -11.68 -18.42 5.92
C VAL A 144 -12.66 -18.74 7.04
N HIS A 145 -13.06 -17.70 7.75
CA HIS A 145 -14.11 -17.76 8.75
C HIS A 145 -15.44 -17.33 8.11
N GLY A 146 -16.53 -17.96 8.54
CA GLY A 146 -17.88 -17.53 8.19
C GLY A 146 -18.17 -16.10 8.65
N ARG A 147 -19.29 -15.55 8.19
CA ARG A 147 -19.79 -14.27 8.72
C ARG A 147 -20.16 -14.42 10.19
N GLU A 148 -20.13 -13.32 10.94
CA GLU A 148 -20.67 -13.32 12.31
C GLU A 148 -22.10 -13.88 12.32
N ASN A 149 -22.37 -14.81 13.25
CA ASN A 149 -23.63 -15.56 13.38
C ASN A 149 -23.99 -16.50 12.20
N SER A 150 -23.01 -16.92 11.40
CA SER A 150 -23.18 -18.05 10.47
C SER A 150 -22.68 -19.35 11.09
N ASP A 151 -23.36 -20.48 10.81
CA ASP A 151 -22.94 -21.83 11.21
C ASP A 151 -21.82 -22.41 10.30
N ASP A 152 -21.21 -21.56 9.46
CA ASP A 152 -20.19 -21.97 8.51
C ASP A 152 -18.91 -22.40 9.24
N ARG A 153 -18.51 -23.66 9.04
CA ARG A 153 -17.25 -24.17 9.58
C ARG A 153 -16.07 -23.48 8.90
N PRO A 154 -15.05 -23.05 9.66
CA PRO A 154 -13.83 -22.52 9.06
C PRO A 154 -13.19 -23.53 8.10
N TYR A 155 -12.73 -23.04 6.96
CA TYR A 155 -12.08 -23.88 5.96
C TYR A 155 -10.75 -23.29 5.51
N LYS A 156 -9.83 -24.16 5.06
CA LYS A 156 -8.53 -23.74 4.52
C LYS A 156 -8.70 -23.28 3.08
N CYS A 157 -8.10 -22.15 2.76
CA CYS A 157 -8.00 -21.61 1.41
C CYS A 157 -6.54 -21.27 1.10
N SER A 158 -6.23 -21.13 -0.18
CA SER A 158 -4.92 -20.69 -0.65
C SER A 158 -5.07 -19.65 -1.73
N SER A 159 -4.20 -18.64 -1.73
CA SER A 159 -4.09 -17.67 -2.82
C SER A 159 -2.68 -17.70 -3.41
N GLN A 160 -2.60 -17.56 -4.73
CA GLN A 160 -1.33 -17.47 -5.43
C GLN A 160 -0.73 -16.07 -5.25
N LEU A 161 0.55 -16.02 -4.93
CA LEU A 161 1.34 -14.80 -4.93
C LEU A 161 2.10 -14.73 -6.25
N LYS A 162 1.65 -13.84 -7.14
CA LYS A 162 2.24 -13.71 -8.48
C LYS A 162 3.70 -13.26 -8.43
N GLN A 163 3.97 -12.21 -7.66
CA GLN A 163 5.22 -11.47 -7.69
C GLN A 163 5.51 -10.81 -6.34
N LEU A 164 6.77 -10.85 -5.92
CA LEU A 164 7.32 -10.07 -4.81
C LEU A 164 8.48 -9.23 -5.34
N GLN A 165 8.40 -7.92 -5.11
CA GLN A 165 9.36 -6.95 -5.61
C GLN A 165 9.77 -5.96 -4.52
N LEU A 166 10.94 -5.36 -4.69
CA LEU A 166 11.39 -4.21 -3.91
C LEU A 166 11.11 -2.93 -4.68
N GLU A 167 10.61 -1.91 -4.00
CA GLU A 167 10.39 -0.60 -4.58
C GLU A 167 10.49 0.51 -3.54
N GLN A 168 10.73 1.73 -4.01
CA GLN A 168 10.75 2.94 -3.17
C GLN A 168 9.34 3.39 -2.85
N ASP A 169 9.09 3.82 -1.61
CA ASP A 169 7.88 4.59 -1.29
C ASP A 169 8.02 6.06 -1.76
N SER A 170 6.87 6.72 -1.98
CA SER A 170 6.82 8.17 -2.24
C SER A 170 6.80 8.98 -0.93
N GLY A 171 6.97 10.29 -1.05
CA GLY A 171 6.77 11.21 0.06
C GLY A 171 5.31 11.26 0.53
N ARG A 172 4.99 12.28 1.32
CA ARG A 172 3.64 12.52 1.79
C ARG A 172 3.21 13.93 1.42
N SER A 173 2.02 14.02 0.85
CA SER A 173 1.36 15.29 0.55
C SER A 173 0.33 15.64 1.64
N PHE A 174 0.33 16.89 2.10
CA PHE A 174 -0.64 17.46 3.03
C PHE A 174 -1.39 18.61 2.37
N HIS A 175 -2.69 18.47 2.19
CA HIS A 175 -3.52 19.50 1.58
C HIS A 175 -4.00 20.49 2.66
N VAL A 176 -3.47 21.71 2.63
CA VAL A 176 -3.81 22.75 3.62
C VAL A 176 -4.95 23.64 3.11
N SER A 177 -5.08 23.78 1.80
CA SER A 177 -6.21 24.46 1.15
C SER A 177 -6.41 23.93 -0.27
N GLU A 178 -7.49 24.34 -0.93
CA GLU A 178 -7.80 23.92 -2.32
C GLU A 178 -6.68 24.21 -3.33
N LYS A 179 -5.84 25.22 -3.06
CA LYS A 179 -4.77 25.67 -3.97
C LYS A 179 -3.37 25.39 -3.44
N LYS A 180 -3.22 24.72 -2.29
CA LYS A 180 -1.92 24.52 -1.66
C LYS A 180 -1.78 23.14 -1.02
N SER A 181 -0.75 22.44 -1.48
CA SER A 181 -0.28 21.20 -0.88
C SER A 181 1.13 21.41 -0.35
N LEU A 182 1.40 20.91 0.85
CA LEU A 182 2.75 20.82 1.43
C LEU A 182 3.28 19.41 1.20
N VAL A 183 4.57 19.28 0.95
CA VAL A 183 5.23 17.99 0.68
C VAL A 183 6.25 17.71 1.78
N ASP A 184 6.16 16.52 2.37
CA ASP A 184 7.17 15.95 3.26
C ASP A 184 7.84 14.74 2.60
N LEU A 185 9.15 14.83 2.36
CA LEU A 185 9.96 13.81 1.71
C LEU A 185 10.65 12.87 2.70
N ASN A 186 10.35 12.94 4.00
CA ASN A 186 10.86 11.98 4.99
C ASN A 186 10.59 10.52 4.57
N ARG A 187 9.42 10.26 3.99
CA ARG A 187 9.02 8.92 3.52
C ARG A 187 9.54 8.57 2.13
N ALA A 188 9.91 9.56 1.31
CA ALA A 188 10.41 9.31 -0.04
C ALA A 188 11.67 8.45 0.00
N GLY A 189 11.65 7.34 -0.74
CA GLY A 189 12.76 6.40 -0.85
C GLY A 189 12.82 5.32 0.23
N TYR A 190 11.85 5.24 1.15
CA TYR A 190 11.76 4.13 2.12
C TYR A 190 11.90 2.77 1.43
#